data_AF-A0A9N9NRR2-F1
#
_entry.id   AF-A0A9N9NRR2-F1
#
_cell.length_a   1.000
_cell.length_b   1.000
_cell.length_c   1.000
_cell.angle_alpha   90.00
_cell.angle_beta   90.00
_cell.angle_gamma   90.00
#
_symmetry.space_group_name_H-M   'P 1'
#
loop_
_entity.id
_entity.type
_entity.pdbx_description
1 polymer ?
#
loop_
_entity_poly.entity_id
_entity_poly.type
_entity_poly.pdbx_seq_one_letter_code
_entity_poly.pdbx_strand_id
1 'polypeptide(L)'
;MGCFYSKNLREKVKSTDCQNKKIDFRFDDGRRFHSVDDAIYYLPNDEDEQDRLHLQHFLIRYIFQSNFSAPINHLLDKPGTKILDIG
;
A
#
# COMPACT_ATOMS: atom_id res chain seq x y z
N MET A 1 -28.77 -16.43 16.56
CA MET A 1 -27.42 -16.97 16.31
C MET A 1 -26.42 -16.00 16.95
N GLY A 2 -26.17 -16.15 18.25
CA GLY A 2 -25.18 -15.35 18.97
C GLY A 2 -24.00 -16.25 19.30
N CYS A 3 -22.84 -16.01 18.70
CA CYS A 3 -21.63 -16.72 19.06
C CYS A 3 -20.85 -15.88 20.07
N PHE A 4 -20.86 -16.32 21.32
CA PHE A 4 -19.89 -15.92 22.35
C PHE A 4 -18.57 -16.66 22.09
N TYR A 5 -17.42 -15.99 22.21
CA TYR A 5 -16.15 -16.70 22.36
C TYR A 5 -15.23 -16.08 23.43
N SER A 6 -14.49 -16.99 24.06
CA SER A 6 -13.93 -17.00 25.41
C SER A 6 -12.74 -16.07 25.66
N LYS A 7 -12.57 -15.66 26.93
CA LYS A 7 -11.32 -15.09 27.47
C LYS A 7 -10.41 -16.21 27.99
N ASN A 8 -9.12 -16.15 27.62
CA ASN A 8 -7.92 -16.18 28.47
C ASN A 8 -6.75 -16.85 27.74
N LEU A 9 -5.58 -16.20 27.78
CA LEU A 9 -4.28 -16.83 28.03
C LEU A 9 -3.21 -15.73 28.17
N ARG A 10 -2.61 -15.63 29.35
CA ARG A 10 -1.37 -14.91 29.60
C ARG A 10 -0.23 -15.90 29.43
N GLU A 11 0.67 -15.65 28.48
CA GLU A 11 2.08 -16.03 28.59
C GLU A 11 2.96 -14.88 28.09
N LYS A 12 4.08 -14.70 28.79
CA LYS A 12 4.87 -13.47 28.87
C LYS A 12 6.16 -13.66 28.08
N VAL A 13 6.22 -13.13 26.86
CA VAL A 13 7.47 -13.02 26.09
C VAL A 13 7.90 -11.56 26.08
N LYS A 14 9.08 -11.29 26.65
CA LYS A 14 9.76 -9.99 26.63
C LYS A 14 10.78 -10.00 25.49
N SER A 15 10.53 -9.24 24.42
CA SER A 15 11.58 -8.92 23.44
C SER A 15 11.24 -7.63 22.67
N THR A 16 12.10 -6.63 22.88
CA THR A 16 12.36 -5.42 22.05
C THR A 16 11.16 -4.57 21.64
N ASP A 17 11.12 -3.33 22.17
CA ASP A 17 10.02 -2.36 22.00
C ASP A 17 9.91 -1.82 20.57
N CYS A 18 9.18 -2.54 19.72
CA CYS A 18 8.48 -1.99 18.57
C CYS A 18 7.05 -1.69 19.02
N GLN A 19 6.78 -0.41 19.29
CA GLN A 19 5.48 0.09 19.71
C GLN A 19 4.38 -0.52 18.84
N ASN A 20 3.63 -1.44 19.45
CA ASN A 20 2.58 -2.23 18.83
C ASN A 20 1.39 -1.30 18.59
N LYS A 21 1.50 -0.41 17.60
CA LYS A 21 0.37 0.38 17.11
C LYS A 21 -0.63 -0.63 16.57
N LYS A 22 -1.67 -0.85 17.36
CA LYS A 22 -2.84 -1.59 16.92
C LYS A 22 -3.32 -0.90 15.65
N ILE A 23 -3.14 -1.54 14.50
CA ILE A 23 -3.60 -1.01 13.22
C ILE A 23 -5.11 -1.23 13.23
N ASP A 24 -5.84 -0.20 13.65
CA ASP A 24 -7.28 -0.20 13.55
C ASP A 24 -7.65 0.02 12.07
N PHE A 25 -8.58 -0.80 11.58
CA PHE A 25 -9.13 -0.71 10.23
C PHE A 25 -10.62 -0.42 10.33
N ARG A 26 -11.14 0.39 9.41
CA ARG A 26 -12.57 0.57 9.24
C ARG A 26 -13.06 -0.43 8.21
N PHE A 27 -14.22 -1.04 8.45
CA PHE A 27 -14.89 -1.88 7.45
C PHE A 27 -16.20 -1.22 7.06
N ASP A 28 -16.44 -1.14 5.75
CA ASP A 28 -17.69 -0.61 5.18
C ASP A 28 -18.10 -1.50 4.01
N ASP A 29 -19.33 -2.00 4.04
CA ASP A 29 -19.87 -2.96 3.06
C ASP A 29 -18.93 -4.13 2.72
N GLY A 30 -18.25 -4.67 3.74
CA GLY A 30 -17.30 -5.78 3.59
C GLY A 30 -15.92 -5.41 3.04
N ARG A 31 -15.70 -4.14 2.66
CA ARG A 31 -14.40 -3.62 2.20
C ARG A 31 -13.60 -3.05 3.37
N ARG A 32 -12.27 -3.19 3.34
CA ARG A 32 -11.37 -2.67 4.39
C ARG A 32 -10.89 -1.27 4.02
N PHE A 33 -10.87 -0.34 4.95
CA PHE A 33 -10.43 1.05 4.77
C PHE A 33 -9.44 1.47 5.86
N HIS A 34 -8.74 2.56 5.61
CA HIS A 34 -7.91 3.23 6.61
C HIS A 34 -8.79 3.81 7.74
N SER A 35 -8.37 3.64 9.00
CA SER A 35 -9.07 4.18 10.17
C SER A 35 -8.52 5.53 10.64
N VAL A 36 -7.65 6.16 9.85
CA VAL A 36 -7.02 7.44 10.19
C VAL A 36 -7.80 8.56 9.50
N ASP A 37 -8.21 9.57 10.26
CA ASP A 37 -9.04 10.68 9.75
C ASP A 37 -8.37 11.45 8.59
N ASP A 38 -7.04 11.59 8.63
CA ASP A 38 -6.24 12.29 7.61
C ASP A 38 -5.62 11.33 6.56
N ALA A 39 -6.27 10.20 6.29
CA ALA A 39 -5.79 9.28 5.27
C ALA A 39 -5.83 9.96 3.88
N ILE A 40 -4.65 10.09 3.24
CA ILE A 40 -4.53 10.62 1.86
C ILE A 40 -5.30 9.74 0.86
N TYR A 41 -5.38 8.43 1.14
CA TYR A 41 -6.07 7.46 0.31
C TYR A 41 -7.42 7.08 0.93
N TYR A 42 -8.52 7.47 0.27
CA TYR A 42 -9.90 7.29 0.77
C TYR A 42 -10.60 6.04 0.24
N LEU A 43 -9.99 5.34 -0.73
CA LEU A 43 -10.50 4.08 -1.26
C LEU A 43 -10.19 2.92 -0.30
N PRO A 44 -10.73 1.72 -0.55
CA PRO A 44 -10.39 0.53 0.23
C PRO A 44 -8.87 0.28 0.26
N ASN A 45 -8.42 -0.57 1.17
CA ASN A 45 -7.04 -1.01 1.29
C ASN A 45 -6.95 -2.54 1.45
N ASP A 46 -7.91 -3.26 0.85
CA ASP A 46 -7.97 -4.71 0.76
C ASP A 46 -7.26 -5.24 -0.51
N GLU A 47 -7.14 -6.57 -0.60
CA GLU A 47 -6.45 -7.26 -1.69
C GLU A 47 -7.09 -6.94 -3.06
N ASP A 48 -8.42 -6.85 -3.13
CA ASP A 48 -9.13 -6.47 -4.37
C ASP A 48 -8.70 -5.09 -4.88
N GLU A 49 -8.48 -4.14 -3.96
CA GLU A 49 -7.97 -2.83 -4.34
C GLU A 49 -6.50 -2.87 -4.76
N GLN A 50 -5.69 -3.73 -4.14
CA GLN A 50 -4.31 -3.94 -4.58
C GLN A 50 -4.25 -4.50 -6.01
N ASP A 51 -5.11 -5.47 -6.34
CA ASP A 51 -5.24 -6.00 -7.69
C ASP A 51 -5.70 -4.94 -8.70
N ARG A 52 -6.66 -4.09 -8.31
CA ARG A 52 -7.10 -2.96 -9.14
C ARG A 52 -5.96 -1.99 -9.43
N LEU A 53 -5.14 -1.65 -8.42
CA LEU A 53 -3.98 -0.77 -8.56
C LEU A 53 -2.88 -1.40 -9.43
N HIS A 54 -2.63 -2.70 -9.28
CA HIS A 54 -1.70 -3.44 -10.14
C HIS A 54 -2.13 -3.37 -11.61
N LEU A 55 -3.40 -3.65 -11.90
CA LEU A 55 -3.93 -3.56 -13.26
C LEU A 55 -3.80 -2.13 -13.82
N GLN A 56 -4.11 -1.12 -13.02
CA GLN A 56 -3.96 0.28 -13.41
C GLN A 56 -2.51 0.62 -13.77
N HIS A 57 -1.53 0.20 -12.96
CA HIS A 57 -0.10 0.40 -13.24
C HIS A 57 0.30 -0.23 -14.58
N PHE A 58 -0.10 -1.47 -14.84
CA PHE A 58 0.20 -2.14 -16.10
C PHE A 58 -0.44 -1.47 -17.30
N LEU A 59 -1.70 -1.03 -17.18
CA LEU A 59 -2.40 -0.32 -18.26
C LEU A 59 -1.71 1.00 -18.60
N ILE A 60 -1.31 1.79 -17.58
CA ILE A 60 -0.62 3.06 -17.80
C ILE A 60 0.71 2.82 -18.52
N ARG A 61 1.53 1.88 -18.03
CA ARG A 61 2.80 1.53 -18.69
C ARG A 61 2.61 1.04 -20.12
N TYR A 62 1.57 0.23 -20.35
CA TYR A 62 1.23 -0.25 -21.68
C TYR A 62 0.77 0.87 -22.62
N ILE A 63 0.02 1.86 -22.15
CA ILE A 63 -0.39 2.98 -22.99
C ILE A 63 0.80 3.89 -23.31
N PHE A 64 1.65 4.17 -22.32
CA PHE A 64 2.73 5.15 -22.45
C PHE A 64 3.92 4.64 -23.26
N GLN A 65 4.14 3.31 -23.31
CA GLN A 65 5.21 2.65 -24.07
C GLN A 65 6.63 3.17 -23.78
N SER A 66 6.78 3.92 -22.69
CA SER A 66 8.02 4.57 -22.25
C SER A 66 7.92 4.85 -20.75
N ASN A 67 9.06 5.00 -20.09
CA ASN A 67 9.12 5.40 -18.67
C ASN A 67 9.14 6.94 -18.52
N PHE A 68 9.37 7.68 -19.59
CA PHE A 68 9.44 9.14 -19.58
C PHE A 68 8.98 9.74 -20.92
N SER A 69 8.49 10.98 -20.89
CA SER A 69 8.19 11.75 -22.12
C SER A 69 9.08 12.98 -22.32
N ALA A 70 9.82 13.40 -21.29
CA ALA A 70 10.67 14.57 -21.39
C ALA A 70 11.84 14.31 -22.36
N PRO A 71 12.33 15.31 -23.12
CA PRO A 71 13.42 15.15 -24.07
C PRO A 71 14.80 15.09 -23.36
N ILE A 72 15.00 14.07 -22.52
CA ILE A 72 16.16 13.94 -21.62
C ILE A 72 17.17 12.85 -22.03
N ASN A 73 17.08 12.31 -23.25
CA ASN A 73 17.99 11.26 -23.75
C ASN A 73 19.46 11.61 -23.53
N HIS A 74 19.84 12.86 -23.78
CA HIS A 74 21.20 13.37 -23.56
C HIS A 74 21.69 13.31 -22.10
N LEU A 75 20.79 13.25 -21.12
CA LEU A 75 21.13 13.02 -19.71
C LEU A 75 21.21 11.52 -19.42
N LEU A 76 20.30 10.74 -19.99
CA LEU A 76 20.24 9.29 -19.80
C LEU A 76 21.44 8.56 -20.41
N ASP A 77 21.99 9.07 -21.51
CA ASP A 77 23.15 8.50 -22.20
C ASP A 77 24.48 8.76 -21.47
N LYS A 78 24.49 9.66 -20.47
CA LYS A 78 25.70 10.00 -19.72
C LYS A 78 26.00 8.95 -18.65
N PRO A 79 27.24 8.43 -18.60
CA PRO A 79 27.63 7.53 -17.53
C PRO A 79 27.59 8.26 -16.18
N GLY A 80 27.04 7.59 -15.16
CA GLY A 80 26.94 8.13 -13.81
C GLY A 80 25.69 8.99 -13.54
N THR A 81 24.75 9.09 -14.48
CA THR A 81 23.45 9.72 -14.24
C THR A 81 22.67 8.96 -13.17
N LYS A 82 22.15 9.69 -12.17
CA LYS A 82 21.32 9.13 -11.10
C LYS A 82 19.85 9.29 -11.46
N ILE A 83 19.10 8.20 -11.39
CA ILE A 83 17.68 8.15 -11.74
C ILE A 83 16.90 7.67 -10.51
N LEU A 84 15.77 8.31 -10.22
CA LEU A 84 14.78 7.86 -9.24
C LEU A 84 13.52 7.47 -10.01
N ASP A 85 13.12 6.21 -9.90
CA ASP A 85 11.87 5.71 -10.45
C ASP A 85 10.80 5.70 -9.35
N ILE A 86 9.59 6.19 -9.65
CA ILE A 86 8.47 6.30 -8.72
C ILE A 86 7.21 5.82 -9.43
N GLY A 87 6.65 4.70 -9.00
CA GLY A 87 5.41 4.14 -9.55
C GLY A 87 5.19 2.68 -9.18
#